data_AF-A0A3S2YG09-F1
#
_entry.id   AF-A0A3S2YG09-F1
#
_cell.length_a   1.000
_cell.length_b   1.000
_cell.length_c   1.000
_cell.angle_alpha   90.00
_cell.angle_beta   90.00
_cell.angle_gamma   90.00
#
_symmetry.space_group_name_H-M   'P 1'
#
loop_
_entity.id
_entity.type
_entity.pdbx_description
1 polymer ?
#
loop_
_entity_poly.entity_id
_entity_poly.type
_entity_poly.pdbx_seq_one_letter_code
_entity_poly.pdbx_strand_id
1 'polypeptide(L)'
;DALWLLGRAADGSMRDAMSLTDQAIAFGEGKVLAADVRAMLGSLDHGQVYGVLQALLEGDARALLEAVRNLAEQGPDWAGVLAEMLNVLHRVAIAQALPEAVDNGQGDRERVLALASALPAEDVQFYYQMGLIGRRDLPLAPDRRGGFEMVLLRMLAFRPADTDDAPKPVL
;
A
#
# COMPACT_ATOMS: atom_id res chain seq x y z
N ASP A 1 15.65 2.51 7.14
CA ASP A 1 14.29 3.05 6.90
C ASP A 1 14.10 4.49 7.33
N ALA A 2 14.45 4.90 8.56
CA ALA A 2 14.21 6.28 9.04
C ALA A 2 14.84 7.36 8.14
N LEU A 3 16.11 7.19 7.74
CA LEU A 3 16.80 8.09 6.82
C LEU A 3 16.14 8.14 5.43
N TRP A 4 15.57 7.03 4.97
CA TRP A 4 14.85 6.94 3.70
C TRP A 4 13.55 7.77 3.73
N LEU A 5 12.81 7.69 4.84
CA LEU A 5 11.58 8.48 5.04
C LEU A 5 11.87 9.99 5.03
N LEU A 6 12.93 10.42 5.72
CA LEU A 6 13.36 11.81 5.74
C LEU A 6 13.79 12.29 4.34
N GLY A 7 14.55 11.48 3.62
CA GLY A 7 14.98 11.79 2.25
C GLY A 7 13.79 11.95 1.28
N ARG A 8 12.76 11.11 1.40
CA ARG A 8 11.53 11.23 0.61
C ARG A 8 10.73 12.48 0.98
N ALA A 9 10.51 12.72 2.27
CA ALA A 9 9.78 13.90 2.73
C ALA A 9 10.47 15.21 2.35
N ALA A 10 11.78 15.18 2.14
CA ALA A 10 12.58 16.31 1.68
C ALA A 10 12.50 16.56 0.16
N ASP A 11 11.95 15.64 -0.64
CA ASP A 11 11.73 15.78 -2.09
C ASP A 11 12.94 16.37 -2.87
N GLY A 12 14.15 15.90 -2.55
CA GLY A 12 15.40 16.33 -3.20
C GLY A 12 16.01 17.64 -2.67
N SER A 13 15.37 18.32 -1.72
CA SER A 13 15.89 19.51 -1.06
C SER A 13 16.80 19.16 0.12
N MET A 14 18.09 19.45 -0.01
CA MET A 14 19.07 19.21 1.07
C MET A 14 18.75 20.03 2.34
N ARG A 15 18.14 21.21 2.19
CA ARG A 15 17.71 22.05 3.31
C ARG A 15 16.57 21.40 4.09
N ASP A 16 15.59 20.86 3.38
CA ASP A 16 14.43 20.21 4.02
C ASP A 16 14.83 18.89 4.64
N ALA A 17 15.74 18.13 4.00
CA ALA A 17 16.32 16.93 4.58
C ALA A 17 17.02 17.21 5.93
N MET A 18 17.80 18.30 6.00
CA MET A 18 18.46 18.71 7.24
C MET A 18 17.43 19.14 8.30
N SER A 19 16.44 19.96 7.93
CA SER A 19 15.41 20.41 8.86
C SER A 19 14.54 19.27 9.40
N LEU A 20 14.15 18.32 8.55
CA LEU A 20 13.40 17.13 8.96
C LEU A 20 14.23 16.20 9.84
N THR A 21 15.54 16.11 9.59
CA THR A 21 16.45 15.34 10.45
C THR A 21 16.54 15.95 11.84
N ASP A 22 16.67 17.28 11.96
CA ASP A 22 16.68 17.97 13.25
C ASP A 22 15.34 17.77 14.00
N GLN A 23 14.22 17.84 13.30
CA GLN A 23 12.90 17.55 13.87
C GLN A 23 12.80 16.10 14.37
N ALA A 24 13.32 15.13 13.61
CA ALA A 24 13.32 13.73 14.00
C ALA A 24 14.19 13.46 15.24
N ILE A 25 15.35 14.13 15.35
CA ILE A 25 16.21 14.06 16.54
C ILE A 25 15.48 14.64 17.76
N ALA A 26 14.80 15.77 17.60
CA ALA A 26 14.04 16.40 18.68
C ALA A 26 12.85 15.54 19.12
N PHE A 27 12.14 14.93 18.16
CA PHE A 27 10.98 14.09 18.43
C PHE A 27 11.34 12.74 19.07
N GLY A 28 12.44 12.10 18.62
CA GLY A 28 12.91 10.80 19.11
C GLY A 28 13.89 10.88 20.28
N GLU A 29 13.89 11.97 21.05
CA GLU A 29 14.75 12.19 22.23
C GLU A 29 16.25 11.90 21.97
N GLY A 30 16.77 12.35 20.82
CA GLY A 30 18.15 12.16 20.42
C GLY A 30 18.42 10.91 19.57
N LYS A 31 17.40 10.11 19.26
CA LYS A 31 17.48 8.96 18.34
C LYS A 31 16.59 9.16 17.12
N VAL A 32 17.05 8.72 15.96
CA VAL A 32 16.28 8.77 14.71
C VAL A 32 15.74 7.37 14.40
N LEU A 33 14.59 7.02 14.99
CA LEU A 33 13.93 5.73 14.79
C LEU A 33 12.85 5.85 13.71
N ALA A 34 12.63 4.77 12.94
CA ALA A 34 11.70 4.79 11.82
C ALA A 34 10.24 5.02 12.25
N ALA A 35 9.82 4.44 13.38
CA ALA A 35 8.48 4.62 13.92
C ALA A 35 8.22 6.10 14.30
N ASP A 36 9.19 6.73 14.95
CA ASP A 36 9.13 8.13 15.37
C ASP A 36 9.09 9.07 14.16
N VAL A 37 9.92 8.81 13.14
CA VAL A 37 9.90 9.58 11.89
C VAL A 37 8.56 9.43 11.16
N ARG A 38 7.96 8.23 11.14
CA ARG A 38 6.64 8.03 10.51
C ARG A 38 5.56 8.82 11.23
N ALA A 39 5.54 8.75 12.56
CA ALA A 39 4.62 9.49 13.41
C ALA A 39 4.77 11.00 13.22
N MET A 40 6.02 11.50 13.23
CA MET A 40 6.35 12.90 12.98
C MET A 40 5.87 13.38 11.61
N LEU A 41 6.10 12.59 10.55
CA LEU A 41 5.71 12.94 9.18
C LEU A 41 4.21 12.72 8.90
N GLY A 42 3.46 12.13 9.83
CA GLY A 42 2.07 11.70 9.59
C GLY A 42 1.96 10.68 8.46
N SER A 43 3.05 9.95 8.18
CA SER A 43 3.15 9.03 7.05
C SER A 43 2.76 7.61 7.46
N LEU A 44 1.96 6.95 6.62
CA LEU A 44 1.54 5.57 6.84
C LEU A 44 2.74 4.64 6.86
N ASP A 45 2.78 3.73 7.83
CA ASP A 45 3.74 2.65 7.85
C ASP A 45 3.48 1.73 6.65
N HIS A 46 4.40 1.76 5.69
CA HIS A 46 4.33 0.93 4.49
C HIS A 46 4.19 -0.55 4.86
N GLY A 47 4.75 -0.99 6.00
CA GLY A 47 4.60 -2.36 6.49
C GLY A 47 3.14 -2.79 6.71
N GLN A 48 2.27 -1.88 7.16
CA GLN A 48 0.85 -2.20 7.38
C GLN A 48 0.09 -2.32 6.06
N VAL A 49 0.43 -1.49 5.08
CA VAL A 49 -0.10 -1.59 3.71
C VAL A 49 0.26 -2.94 3.08
N TYR A 50 1.52 -3.38 3.24
CA TYR A 50 1.93 -4.71 2.80
C TYR A 50 1.16 -5.84 3.51
N GLY A 51 0.84 -5.69 4.80
CA GLY A 51 0.01 -6.65 5.53
C GLY A 51 -1.40 -6.77 4.96
N VAL A 52 -2.04 -5.65 4.60
CA VAL A 52 -3.36 -5.65 3.93
C VAL A 52 -3.28 -6.30 2.56
N LEU A 53 -2.27 -5.95 1.75
CA LEU A 53 -2.08 -6.55 0.43
C LEU A 53 -1.81 -8.06 0.52
N GLN A 54 -1.03 -8.51 1.50
CA GLN A 54 -0.78 -9.93 1.72
C GLN A 54 -2.06 -10.69 2.07
N ALA A 55 -2.88 -10.18 3.00
CA ALA A 55 -4.15 -10.82 3.32
C ALA A 55 -5.12 -10.84 2.12
N LEU A 56 -5.09 -9.80 1.28
CA LEU A 56 -5.86 -9.75 0.04
C LEU A 56 -5.41 -10.85 -0.95
N LEU A 57 -4.10 -11.08 -1.05
CA LEU A 57 -3.49 -12.07 -1.94
C LEU A 57 -3.82 -13.51 -1.55
N GLU A 58 -3.76 -13.78 -0.26
CA GLU A 58 -4.08 -15.07 0.34
C GLU A 58 -5.58 -15.39 0.26
N GLY A 59 -6.41 -14.41 -0.11
CA GLY A 59 -7.86 -14.58 -0.15
C GLY A 59 -8.50 -14.68 1.24
N ASP A 60 -7.75 -14.35 2.29
CA ASP A 60 -8.20 -14.53 3.67
C ASP A 60 -8.94 -13.29 4.16
N ALA A 61 -10.28 -13.35 4.06
CA ALA A 61 -11.17 -12.31 4.54
C ALA A 61 -11.03 -12.04 6.05
N ARG A 62 -10.68 -13.05 6.86
CA ARG A 62 -10.45 -12.85 8.29
C ARG A 62 -9.18 -12.03 8.48
N ALA A 63 -8.05 -12.50 7.96
CA ALA A 63 -6.77 -11.80 8.08
C ALA A 63 -6.85 -10.37 7.54
N LEU A 64 -7.61 -10.17 6.45
CA LEU A 64 -7.84 -8.86 5.85
C LEU A 64 -8.55 -7.91 6.83
N LEU A 65 -9.68 -8.33 7.40
CA LEU A 65 -10.42 -7.49 8.36
C LEU A 65 -9.64 -7.27 9.66
N GLU A 66 -8.77 -8.21 10.06
CA GLU A 66 -7.85 -8.01 11.19
C GLU A 66 -6.77 -6.96 10.87
N ALA A 67 -6.20 -6.97 9.66
CA ALA A 67 -5.27 -5.93 9.22
C ALA A 67 -5.93 -4.55 9.20
N VAL A 68 -7.19 -4.45 8.74
CA VAL A 68 -7.96 -3.19 8.80
C VAL A 68 -8.21 -2.75 10.25
N ARG A 69 -8.51 -3.68 11.16
CA ARG A 69 -8.68 -3.37 12.59
C ARG A 69 -7.39 -2.79 13.18
N ASN A 70 -6.24 -3.40 12.90
CA ASN A 70 -4.95 -2.93 13.39
C ASN A 70 -4.57 -1.55 12.82
N LEU A 71 -4.91 -1.29 11.55
CA LEU A 71 -4.81 0.04 10.96
C LEU A 71 -5.68 1.04 11.72
N ALA A 72 -6.95 0.69 12.00
CA ALA A 72 -7.90 1.57 12.66
C ALA A 72 -7.48 2.01 14.08
N GLU A 73 -6.71 1.19 14.80
CA GLU A 73 -6.16 1.54 16.12
C GLU A 73 -5.26 2.79 16.09
N GLN A 74 -4.71 3.14 14.92
CA GLN A 74 -3.83 4.28 14.72
C GLN A 74 -4.55 5.51 14.12
N GLY A 75 -5.87 5.43 13.91
CA GLY A 75 -6.66 6.52 13.34
C GLY A 75 -6.19 6.99 11.96
N PRO A 76 -6.03 6.09 10.97
CA PRO A 76 -5.36 6.40 9.72
C PRO A 76 -6.25 7.26 8.82
N ASP A 77 -5.62 8.00 7.91
CA ASP A 77 -6.32 8.52 6.74
C ASP A 77 -6.58 7.39 5.74
N TRP A 78 -7.81 6.87 5.71
CA TRP A 78 -8.23 5.79 4.81
C TRP A 78 -8.02 6.11 3.32
N ALA A 79 -8.12 7.38 2.92
CA ALA A 79 -7.82 7.78 1.55
C ALA A 79 -6.32 7.65 1.26
N GLY A 80 -5.47 8.05 2.20
CA GLY A 80 -4.03 7.82 2.20
C GLY A 80 -3.67 6.34 2.17
N VAL A 81 -4.34 5.49 2.95
CA VAL A 81 -4.12 4.02 2.92
C VAL A 81 -4.38 3.48 1.51
N LEU A 82 -5.52 3.81 0.89
CA LEU A 82 -5.81 3.40 -0.48
C LEU A 82 -4.80 3.97 -1.48
N ALA A 83 -4.37 5.22 -1.31
CA ALA A 83 -3.37 5.83 -2.18
C ALA A 83 -2.03 5.08 -2.12
N GLU A 84 -1.58 4.66 -0.93
CA GLU A 84 -0.36 3.87 -0.79
C GLU A 84 -0.53 2.45 -1.32
N MET A 85 -1.70 1.82 -1.13
CA MET A 85 -1.99 0.52 -1.79
C MET A 85 -1.90 0.64 -3.32
N LEU A 86 -2.47 1.70 -3.90
CA LEU A 86 -2.40 1.98 -5.34
C LEU A 86 -0.97 2.21 -5.81
N ASN A 87 -0.16 2.92 -5.01
CA ASN A 87 1.25 3.14 -5.28
C ASN A 87 2.04 1.82 -5.33
N VAL A 88 1.83 0.93 -4.35
CA VAL A 88 2.47 -0.40 -4.35
C VAL A 88 2.01 -1.22 -5.56
N LEU A 89 0.70 -1.27 -5.84
CA LEU A 89 0.17 -2.00 -7.00
C LEU A 89 0.73 -1.47 -8.33
N HIS A 90 0.91 -0.15 -8.45
CA HIS A 90 1.55 0.46 -9.62
C HIS A 90 3.01 0.03 -9.77
N ARG A 91 3.79 0.06 -8.68
CA ARG A 91 5.18 -0.40 -8.68
C ARG A 91 5.28 -1.89 -9.00
N VAL A 92 4.34 -2.69 -8.53
CA VAL A 92 4.21 -4.11 -8.88
C VAL A 92 3.92 -4.29 -10.37
N ALA A 93 3.00 -3.52 -10.95
CA ALA A 93 2.72 -3.57 -12.39
C ALA A 93 3.95 -3.19 -13.24
N ILE A 94 4.71 -2.17 -12.81
CA ILE A 94 6.01 -1.84 -13.44
C ILE A 94 6.98 -3.00 -13.30
N ALA A 95 7.10 -3.59 -12.11
CA ALA A 95 7.99 -4.71 -11.85
C ALA A 95 7.68 -5.94 -12.72
N GLN A 96 6.39 -6.20 -13.01
CA GLN A 96 5.98 -7.27 -13.92
C GLN A 96 6.41 -7.03 -15.38
N ALA A 97 6.42 -5.76 -15.82
CA ALA A 97 6.80 -5.40 -17.18
C ALA A 97 8.31 -5.18 -17.36
N LEU A 98 8.97 -4.61 -16.34
CA LEU A 98 10.36 -4.18 -16.36
C LEU A 98 10.97 -4.22 -14.93
N PRO A 99 11.40 -5.40 -14.44
CA PRO A 99 11.90 -5.58 -13.07
C PRO A 99 13.07 -4.67 -12.68
N GLU A 100 13.92 -4.31 -13.64
CA GLU A 100 15.09 -3.45 -13.44
C GLU A 100 14.72 -1.96 -13.24
N ALA A 101 13.51 -1.55 -13.63
CA ALA A 101 13.04 -0.17 -13.46
C ALA A 101 12.50 0.12 -12.06
N VAL A 102 12.35 -0.91 -11.21
CA VAL A 102 11.88 -0.75 -9.84
C VAL A 102 12.99 -0.13 -8.99
N ASP A 103 12.81 1.13 -8.62
CA ASP A 103 13.68 1.80 -7.66
C ASP A 103 13.48 1.26 -6.23
N ASN A 104 14.51 1.43 -5.40
CA ASN A 104 14.46 1.11 -3.97
C ASN A 104 14.15 2.34 -3.10
N GLY A 105 13.40 3.30 -3.65
CA GLY A 105 12.96 4.57 -3.07
C GLY A 105 12.26 4.48 -1.72
N GLN A 106 11.71 3.30 -1.41
CA GLN A 106 10.96 3.05 -0.19
C GLN A 106 11.62 1.93 0.66
N GLY A 107 12.82 1.48 0.29
CA GLY A 107 13.54 0.40 0.97
C GLY A 107 12.84 -0.97 0.88
N ASP A 108 11.88 -1.12 -0.03
CA ASP A 108 10.96 -2.25 -0.11
C ASP A 108 11.01 -2.95 -1.48
N ARG A 109 12.04 -2.69 -2.29
CA ARG A 109 12.19 -3.25 -3.64
C ARG A 109 12.00 -4.77 -3.67
N GLU A 110 12.57 -5.48 -2.69
CA GLU A 110 12.44 -6.93 -2.60
C GLU A 110 10.98 -7.38 -2.37
N ARG A 111 10.21 -6.63 -1.56
CA ARG A 111 8.79 -6.91 -1.34
C ARG A 111 7.97 -6.66 -2.61
N VAL A 112 8.26 -5.58 -3.33
CA VAL A 112 7.62 -5.29 -4.62
C VAL A 112 7.89 -6.40 -5.63
N LEU A 113 9.15 -6.85 -5.76
CA LEU A 113 9.52 -7.94 -6.67
C LEU A 113 8.88 -9.28 -6.28
N ALA A 114 8.78 -9.56 -4.98
CA ALA A 114 8.08 -10.74 -4.48
C ALA A 114 6.59 -10.72 -4.85
N LEU A 115 5.92 -9.57 -4.64
CA LEU A 115 4.52 -9.38 -5.04
C LEU A 115 4.34 -9.53 -6.56
N ALA A 116 5.23 -8.93 -7.36
CA ALA A 116 5.19 -9.02 -8.82
C ALA A 116 5.32 -10.45 -9.34
N SER A 117 6.07 -11.29 -8.62
CA SER A 117 6.25 -12.71 -8.94
C SER A 117 5.07 -13.58 -8.48
N ALA A 118 4.38 -13.18 -7.41
CA ALA A 118 3.28 -13.94 -6.82
C ALA A 118 1.90 -13.64 -7.46
N LEU A 119 1.74 -12.45 -8.04
CA LEU A 119 0.48 -11.99 -8.61
C LEU A 119 0.39 -12.24 -10.12
N PRO A 120 -0.76 -12.75 -10.62
CA PRO A 120 -1.14 -12.60 -12.02
C PRO A 120 -1.22 -11.12 -12.41
N ALA A 121 -0.82 -10.78 -13.63
CA ALA A 121 -0.88 -9.39 -14.10
C ALA A 121 -2.32 -8.86 -14.15
N GLU A 122 -3.30 -9.71 -14.48
CA GLU A 122 -4.72 -9.37 -14.49
C GLU A 122 -5.25 -8.99 -13.10
N ASP A 123 -4.81 -9.71 -12.05
CA ASP A 123 -5.16 -9.41 -10.66
C ASP A 123 -4.61 -8.04 -10.24
N VAL A 124 -3.36 -7.72 -10.62
CA VAL A 124 -2.76 -6.41 -10.33
C VAL A 124 -3.59 -5.29 -10.95
N GLN A 125 -3.96 -5.43 -12.24
CA GLN A 125 -4.78 -4.43 -12.94
C GLN A 125 -6.17 -4.32 -12.31
N PHE A 126 -6.78 -5.45 -11.97
CA PHE A 126 -8.08 -5.50 -11.33
C PHE A 126 -8.07 -4.79 -9.97
N TYR A 127 -7.13 -5.13 -9.09
CA TYR A 127 -6.98 -4.49 -7.78
C TYR A 127 -6.68 -3.00 -7.91
N TYR A 128 -5.84 -2.60 -8.86
CA TYR A 128 -5.54 -1.19 -9.10
C TYR A 128 -6.81 -0.42 -9.52
N GLN A 129 -7.58 -0.96 -10.46
CA GLN A 129 -8.83 -0.34 -10.92
C GLN A 129 -9.88 -0.26 -9.80
N MET A 130 -10.07 -1.34 -9.03
CA MET A 130 -10.98 -1.36 -7.89
C MET A 130 -10.56 -0.38 -6.80
N GLY A 131 -9.26 -0.23 -6.56
CA GLY A 131 -8.73 0.75 -5.61
C GLY A 131 -8.97 2.18 -6.07
N LEU A 132 -8.84 2.48 -7.37
CA LEU A 132 -9.14 3.80 -7.92
C LEU A 132 -10.61 4.17 -7.77
N ILE A 133 -11.51 3.25 -8.13
CA ILE A 133 -12.96 3.41 -7.94
C ILE A 133 -13.25 3.59 -6.44
N GLY A 134 -12.68 2.74 -5.60
CA GLY A 134 -12.82 2.81 -4.15
C GLY A 134 -12.39 4.15 -3.57
N ARG A 135 -11.25 4.68 -3.99
CA ARG A 135 -10.73 5.97 -3.52
C ARG A 135 -11.62 7.15 -3.96
N ARG A 136 -12.16 7.09 -5.19
CA ARG A 136 -13.12 8.09 -5.70
C ARG A 136 -14.42 8.07 -4.89
N ASP A 137 -14.91 6.89 -4.57
CA ASP A 137 -16.22 6.70 -3.93
C ASP A 137 -16.15 6.74 -2.39
N LEU A 138 -14.94 6.66 -1.81
CA LEU A 138 -14.72 6.65 -0.36
C LEU A 138 -15.37 7.83 0.39
N PRO A 139 -15.31 9.10 -0.11
CA PRO A 139 -15.96 10.22 0.56
C PRO A 139 -17.50 10.14 0.57
N LEU A 140 -18.09 9.30 -0.29
CA LEU A 140 -19.53 9.08 -0.36
C LEU A 140 -20.00 7.98 0.62
N ALA A 141 -19.08 7.24 1.22
CA ALA A 141 -19.40 6.20 2.18
C ALA A 141 -19.95 6.80 3.49
N PRO A 142 -20.96 6.16 4.13
CA PRO A 142 -21.50 6.63 5.41
C PRO A 142 -20.46 6.70 6.54
N ASP A 143 -19.52 5.76 6.51
CA ASP A 143 -18.33 5.71 7.36
C ASP A 143 -17.12 5.39 6.48
N ARG A 144 -16.00 6.11 6.69
CA ARG A 144 -14.80 5.96 5.84
C ARG A 144 -14.14 4.60 6.01
N ARG A 145 -14.14 4.05 7.24
CA ARG A 145 -13.59 2.72 7.50
C ARG A 145 -14.44 1.65 6.80
N GLY A 146 -15.76 1.70 6.96
CA GLY A 146 -16.68 0.78 6.28
C GLY A 146 -16.61 0.89 4.76
N GLY A 147 -16.41 2.11 4.23
CA GLY A 147 -16.13 2.33 2.81
C GLY A 147 -14.86 1.62 2.35
N PHE A 148 -13.77 1.74 3.12
CA PHE A 148 -12.51 1.04 2.88
C PHE A 148 -12.66 -0.48 2.95
N GLU A 149 -13.30 -1.01 4.00
CA GLU A 149 -13.60 -2.44 4.16
C GLU A 149 -14.39 -2.97 2.95
N MET A 150 -15.40 -2.24 2.48
CA MET A 150 -16.18 -2.62 1.31
C MET A 150 -15.38 -2.61 0.00
N VAL A 151 -14.37 -1.74 -0.13
CA VAL A 151 -13.47 -1.78 -1.29
C VAL A 151 -12.66 -3.08 -1.28
N LEU A 152 -12.07 -3.42 -0.14
CA LEU A 152 -11.25 -4.63 -0.01
C LEU A 152 -12.08 -5.92 -0.14
N LEU A 153 -13.28 -5.96 0.45
CA LEU A 153 -14.19 -7.10 0.31
C LEU A 153 -14.63 -7.31 -1.14
N ARG A 154 -14.82 -6.23 -1.92
CA ARG A 154 -15.09 -6.35 -3.36
C ARG A 154 -13.88 -6.86 -4.13
N MET A 155 -12.67 -6.45 -3.76
CA MET A 155 -11.45 -6.99 -4.36
C MET A 155 -11.33 -8.50 -4.13
N LEU A 156 -11.67 -8.99 -2.92
CA LEU A 156 -11.73 -10.43 -2.64
C LEU A 156 -12.82 -11.15 -3.44
N ALA A 157 -14.03 -10.58 -3.47
CA ALA A 157 -15.19 -11.24 -4.05
C ALA A 157 -15.15 -11.35 -5.58
N PHE A 158 -14.48 -10.41 -6.25
CA PHE A 158 -14.47 -10.28 -7.70
C PHE A 158 -13.07 -10.45 -8.31
N ARG A 159 -12.13 -11.05 -7.55
CA ARG A 159 -10.82 -11.42 -8.09
C ARG A 159 -11.03 -12.26 -9.36
N PRO A 160 -10.38 -11.92 -10.49
CA PRO A 160 -10.35 -12.77 -11.67
C PRO A 160 -9.98 -14.20 -11.23
N ALA A 161 -10.88 -15.15 -11.44
CA ALA A 161 -10.56 -16.55 -11.20
C ALA A 161 -9.49 -17.00 -12.19
N ASP A 162 -8.58 -17.88 -11.78
CA ASP A 162 -7.84 -18.73 -12.72
C ASP A 162 -8.87 -19.29 -13.69
N THR A 163 -8.78 -18.88 -14.95
CA THR A 163 -9.74 -19.22 -16.00
C THR A 163 -9.56 -20.68 -16.44
N ASP A 164 -9.79 -21.63 -15.53
CA ASP A 164 -9.90 -23.05 -15.88
C ASP A 164 -11.36 -23.47 -16.15
N ASP A 165 -12.32 -22.55 -15.95
CA ASP A 165 -13.76 -22.79 -16.18
C ASP A 165 -14.44 -21.75 -17.08
N ALA A 166 -13.66 -21.02 -17.89
CA ALA A 166 -14.24 -20.22 -18.97
C ALA A 166 -14.80 -21.19 -20.04
N PRO A 167 -16.09 -21.08 -20.44
CA PRO A 167 -16.65 -21.97 -21.45
C PRO A 167 -15.86 -21.80 -22.74
N LYS A 168 -15.18 -22.87 -23.16
CA LYS A 168 -14.48 -22.92 -24.44
C LYS A 168 -15.50 -22.62 -25.54
N PRO A 169 -15.23 -21.67 -26.45
CA PRO A 169 -16.12 -21.46 -27.58
C PRO A 169 -16.19 -22.76 -28.37
N VAL A 170 -17.41 -23.29 -28.49
CA VAL A 170 -17.69 -24.42 -29.37
C VAL A 170 -17.46 -23.92 -30.79
N LEU A 171 -16.36 -24.36 -31.41
CA LEU A 171 -16.15 -24.28 -32.85
C LEU A 171 -17.06 -25.28 -33.56
#